data_AF-A0A8B7PFP4-F1
#
_entry.id   AF-A0A8B7PFP4-F1
#
_cell.length_a   1.000
_cell.length_b   1.000
_cell.length_c   1.000
_cell.angle_alpha   90.00
_cell.angle_beta   90.00
_cell.angle_gamma   90.00
#
_symmetry.space_group_name_H-M   'P 1'
#
loop_
_entity.id
_entity.type
_entity.pdbx_description
1 polymer ?
#
loop_
_entity_poly.entity_id
_entity_poly.type
_entity_poly.pdbx_seq_one_letter_code
_entity_poly.pdbx_strand_id
1 'polypeptide(L)'
;YDDLNRNLAEVLVSAISINSAYTSRVLPGDNPGDLPKQLGNKTECALLGFVLALGKSYQVYRDELPEECIHKVYTFNSIRKSMSTVIPAVQMLWVNLIMDTLASLALATEPPTPDLLLRKPYGRTKPLISRTMMKNILGQAVYMISTIFILLFYGDVLLDIDSGRWADIRDPPSVHFT
;
A
#
# COMPACT_ATOMS: atom_id res chain seq x y z
N TYR A 1 -18.22 8.71 37.04
CA TYR A 1 -18.24 7.62 36.05
C TYR A 1 -19.54 6.84 36.05
N ASP A 2 -20.32 6.90 37.15
CA ASP A 2 -21.60 6.18 37.28
C ASP A 2 -22.75 6.72 36.41
N ASP A 3 -22.61 7.93 35.84
CA ASP A 3 -23.62 8.54 34.95
C ASP A 3 -23.41 8.24 33.46
N LEU A 4 -22.31 7.57 33.08
CA LEU A 4 -22.05 7.26 31.67
C LEU A 4 -22.74 5.95 31.29
N ASN A 5 -23.60 5.99 30.27
CA ASN A 5 -24.27 4.82 29.73
C ASN A 5 -23.23 3.72 29.42
N ARG A 6 -23.42 2.52 29.99
CA ARG A 6 -22.47 1.40 29.90
C ARG A 6 -22.11 1.05 28.45
N ASN A 7 -23.09 1.08 27.56
CA ASN A 7 -22.87 0.82 26.13
C ASN A 7 -21.97 1.87 25.49
N LEU A 8 -22.11 3.13 25.91
CA LEU A 8 -21.31 4.24 25.39
C LEU A 8 -19.88 4.16 25.91
N ALA A 9 -19.70 3.76 27.17
CA ALA A 9 -18.37 3.52 27.75
C ALA A 9 -17.63 2.37 27.04
N GLU A 10 -18.31 1.26 26.75
CA GLU A 10 -17.70 0.13 26.02
C GLU A 10 -17.34 0.49 24.59
N VAL A 11 -18.24 1.16 23.85
CA VAL A 11 -17.95 1.62 22.49
C VAL A 11 -16.77 2.61 22.48
N LEU A 12 -16.71 3.52 23.46
CA LEU A 12 -15.63 4.49 23.57
C LEU A 12 -14.28 3.82 23.86
N VAL A 13 -14.26 2.85 24.78
CA VAL A 13 -13.03 2.10 25.11
C VAL A 13 -12.55 1.27 23.93
N SER A 14 -13.45 0.56 23.24
CA SER A 14 -13.14 -0.20 22.03
C SER A 14 -12.61 0.72 20.93
N ALA A 15 -13.29 1.83 20.65
CA ALA A 15 -12.91 2.79 19.63
C ALA A 15 -11.54 3.40 19.90
N ILE A 16 -11.27 3.84 21.13
CA ILE A 16 -9.96 4.40 21.49
C ILE A 16 -8.85 3.34 21.34
N SER A 17 -9.11 2.10 21.75
CA SER A 17 -8.11 1.01 21.73
C SER A 17 -7.69 0.64 20.31
N ILE A 18 -8.65 0.60 19.37
CA ILE A 18 -8.46 0.21 17.97
C ILE A 18 -7.92 1.38 17.12
N ASN A 19 -8.40 2.60 17.33
CA ASN A 19 -8.00 3.77 16.51
C ASN A 19 -6.66 4.39 16.96
N SER A 20 -6.18 4.09 18.16
CA SER A 20 -4.83 4.49 18.59
C SER A 20 -3.79 3.53 18.02
N ALA A 21 -2.63 4.04 17.61
CA ALA A 21 -1.59 3.17 17.06
C ALA A 21 -1.13 2.14 18.12
N TYR A 22 -0.88 0.91 17.67
CA TYR A 22 -0.46 -0.21 18.53
C TYR A 22 0.98 -0.05 19.04
N THR A 23 1.75 0.84 18.40
CA THR A 23 3.04 1.34 18.87
C THR A 23 2.90 2.32 20.05
N SER A 24 1.75 2.98 20.19
CA SER A 24 1.44 3.83 21.34
C SER A 24 1.00 2.99 22.53
N ARG A 25 1.70 3.09 23.67
CA ARG A 25 1.48 2.28 24.88
C ARG A 25 1.72 3.10 26.13
N VAL A 26 0.93 2.83 27.16
CA VAL A 26 1.09 3.40 28.50
C VAL A 26 1.54 2.29 29.43
N LEU A 27 2.76 2.41 29.95
CA LEU A 27 3.33 1.45 30.90
C LEU A 27 3.30 2.03 32.31
N PRO A 28 3.21 1.20 33.35
CA PRO A 28 3.46 1.65 34.71
C PRO A 28 4.87 2.24 34.82
N GLY A 29 5.05 3.21 35.72
CA GLY A 29 6.36 3.76 36.03
C GLY A 29 7.29 2.71 36.64
N ASP A 30 8.60 2.91 36.52
CA ASP A 30 9.61 1.94 36.97
C ASP A 30 9.61 1.79 38.51
N ASN A 31 9.21 2.84 39.25
CA ASN A 31 9.06 2.82 40.71
C ASN A 31 7.60 3.01 41.15
N PRO A 32 7.19 2.42 42.31
CA PRO A 32 5.85 2.62 42.85
C PRO A 32 5.62 4.10 43.22
N GLY A 33 4.74 4.76 42.47
CA GLY A 33 4.41 6.19 42.61
C GLY A 33 4.86 7.06 41.43
N ASP A 34 5.69 6.52 40.52
CA ASP A 34 6.07 7.22 39.30
C ASP A 34 4.90 7.37 38.34
N LEU A 35 4.90 8.47 37.59
CA LEU A 35 3.93 8.71 36.53
C LEU A 35 4.03 7.62 35.45
N PRO A 36 2.91 7.22 34.84
CA PRO A 36 2.92 6.21 33.80
C PRO A 36 3.75 6.64 32.60
N LYS A 37 4.61 5.74 32.12
CA LYS A 37 5.51 5.97 30.99
C LYS A 37 4.72 5.87 29.69
N GLN A 38 4.71 6.97 28.95
CA GLN A 38 4.04 7.06 27.65
C GLN A 38 5.04 6.80 26.53
N LEU A 39 4.83 5.75 25.76
CA LEU A 39 5.65 5.36 24.62
C LEU A 39 4.82 5.56 23.35
N GLY A 40 5.27 6.42 22.44
CA GLY A 40 4.56 6.69 21.18
C GLY A 40 3.99 8.10 21.09
N ASN A 41 2.87 8.25 20.38
CA ASN A 41 2.24 9.55 20.16
C ASN A 41 1.61 10.05 21.46
N LYS A 42 1.96 11.26 21.91
CA LYS A 42 1.47 11.86 23.16
C LYS A 42 -0.05 11.96 23.21
N THR A 43 -0.71 12.27 22.08
CA THR A 43 -2.17 12.38 22.00
C THR A 43 -2.84 11.02 22.18
N GLU A 44 -2.33 9.99 21.51
CA GLU A 44 -2.84 8.62 21.62
C GLU A 44 -2.58 8.04 23.01
N CYS A 45 -1.38 8.28 23.58
CA CYS A 45 -1.06 7.85 24.94
C CYS A 45 -1.95 8.51 25.99
N ALA A 46 -2.38 9.77 25.78
CA ALA A 46 -3.35 10.42 26.66
C ALA A 46 -4.73 9.76 26.59
N LEU A 47 -5.20 9.37 25.39
CA LEU A 47 -6.46 8.65 25.20
C LEU A 47 -6.40 7.24 25.82
N LEU A 48 -5.28 6.51 25.65
CA LEU A 48 -5.07 5.22 26.31
C LEU A 48 -4.97 5.36 27.84
N GLY A 49 -4.33 6.43 28.33
CA GLY A 49 -4.30 6.77 29.75
C GLY A 49 -5.70 7.07 30.31
N PHE A 50 -6.57 7.70 29.53
CA PHE A 50 -7.97 7.89 29.88
C PHE A 50 -8.72 6.54 30.01
N VAL A 51 -8.48 5.59 29.10
CA VAL A 51 -9.04 4.23 29.21
C VAL A 51 -8.56 3.52 30.49
N LEU A 52 -7.28 3.65 30.83
CA LEU A 52 -6.74 3.10 32.08
C LEU A 52 -7.34 3.78 33.32
N ALA A 53 -7.58 5.09 33.27
CA ALA A 53 -8.23 5.84 34.35
C ALA A 53 -9.71 5.43 34.54
N LEU A 54 -10.36 4.89 33.51
CA LEU A 54 -11.68 4.24 33.60
C LEU A 54 -11.63 2.85 34.26
N GLY A 55 -10.45 2.36 34.62
CA GLY A 55 -10.26 1.00 35.17
C GLY A 55 -10.39 -0.11 34.13
N LYS A 56 -10.35 0.23 32.83
CA LYS A 56 -10.42 -0.73 31.73
C LYS A 56 -9.03 -0.90 31.10
N SER A 57 -8.72 -2.11 30.64
CA SER A 57 -7.48 -2.38 29.91
C SER A 57 -7.76 -2.32 28.41
N TYR A 58 -7.06 -1.44 27.70
CA TYR A 58 -7.09 -1.39 26.24
C TYR A 58 -6.37 -2.60 25.60
N GLN A 59 -5.52 -3.30 26.36
CA GLN A 59 -4.72 -4.41 25.85
C GLN A 59 -5.59 -5.59 25.44
N VAL A 60 -6.69 -5.84 26.18
CA VAL A 60 -7.67 -6.90 25.87
C VAL A 60 -8.22 -6.77 24.45
N TYR A 61 -8.61 -5.55 24.05
CA TYR A 61 -9.13 -5.29 22.70
C TYR A 61 -8.06 -5.43 21.61
N ARG A 62 -6.81 -5.14 21.94
CA ARG A 62 -5.68 -5.26 21.00
C ARG A 62 -5.21 -6.70 20.84
N ASP A 63 -5.38 -7.52 21.87
CA ASP A 63 -5.06 -8.95 21.83
C ASP A 63 -6.16 -9.72 21.07
N GLU A 64 -7.42 -9.30 21.18
CA GLU A 64 -8.54 -9.84 20.39
C GLU A 64 -8.50 -9.42 18.91
N LEU A 65 -8.01 -8.21 18.62
CA LEU A 65 -7.84 -7.69 17.25
C LEU A 65 -6.38 -7.28 17.02
N PRO A 66 -5.50 -8.21 16.59
CA PRO A 66 -4.12 -7.90 16.29
C PRO A 66 -3.99 -6.88 15.15
N GLU A 67 -2.92 -6.07 15.20
CA GLU A 67 -2.62 -5.03 14.20
C GLU A 67 -2.62 -5.55 12.76
N GLU A 68 -2.20 -6.81 12.57
CA GLU A 68 -2.11 -7.48 11.27
C GLU A 68 -3.47 -7.71 10.62
N CYS A 69 -4.55 -7.80 11.42
CA CYS A 69 -5.91 -7.96 10.92
C CYS A 69 -6.57 -6.63 10.51
N ILE A 70 -5.93 -5.49 10.82
CA ILE A 70 -6.49 -4.16 10.55
C ILE A 70 -5.89 -3.63 9.26
N HIS A 71 -6.73 -3.45 8.23
CA HIS A 71 -6.32 -2.83 6.99
C HIS A 71 -6.00 -1.35 7.25
N LYS A 72 -4.71 -1.04 7.47
CA LYS A 72 -4.26 0.33 7.73
C LYS A 72 -4.35 1.16 6.46
N VAL A 73 -5.37 2.01 6.41
CA VAL A 73 -5.44 3.08 5.42
C VAL A 73 -4.49 4.19 5.87
N TYR A 74 -3.24 4.11 5.41
CA TYR A 74 -2.28 5.19 5.62
C TYR A 74 -2.71 6.40 4.78
N THR A 75 -3.29 7.40 5.42
CA THR A 75 -3.60 8.68 4.76
C THR A 75 -2.33 9.36 4.27
N PHE A 76 -2.44 10.11 3.16
CA PHE A 76 -1.32 10.79 2.49
C PHE A 76 -0.50 11.63 3.48
N ASN A 77 0.69 11.14 3.85
CA ASN A 77 1.61 11.87 4.72
C ASN A 77 2.58 12.66 3.86
N SER A 78 2.44 14.00 3.89
CA SER A 78 3.24 14.93 3.09
C SER A 78 4.75 14.86 3.37
N ILE A 79 5.17 14.23 4.48
CA ILE A 79 6.58 14.06 4.85
C ILE A 79 7.21 12.88 4.09
N ARG A 80 6.45 11.81 3.81
CA ARG A 80 7.01 10.61 3.15
C ARG A 80 7.08 10.72 1.62
N LYS A 81 6.36 11.66 0.98
CA LYS A 81 6.21 11.73 -0.49
C LYS A 81 5.98 10.35 -1.13
N SER A 82 5.32 9.42 -0.42
CA SER A 82 5.14 8.04 -0.87
C SER A 82 3.65 7.75 -0.98
N MET A 83 3.24 7.36 -2.18
CA MET A 83 1.92 6.79 -2.45
C MET A 83 2.04 5.28 -2.22
N SER A 84 1.31 4.72 -1.26
CA SER A 84 1.09 3.27 -1.24
C SER A 84 0.10 2.95 -2.35
N THR A 85 0.59 2.44 -3.47
CA THR A 85 -0.24 1.89 -4.54
C THR A 85 -0.69 0.47 -4.17
N VAL A 86 -1.75 -0.02 -4.83
CA VAL A 86 -2.36 -1.35 -4.61
C VAL A 86 -1.39 -2.51 -4.88
N ILE A 87 -0.23 -2.24 -5.47
CA ILE A 87 0.79 -3.23 -5.82
C ILE A 87 1.86 -3.31 -4.70
N PRO A 88 2.15 -4.49 -4.14
CA PRO A 88 3.23 -4.70 -3.18
C PRO A 88 4.55 -4.07 -3.63
N ALA A 89 5.26 -3.44 -2.69
CA ALA A 89 6.52 -2.73 -2.96
C ALA A 89 7.57 -3.61 -3.68
N VAL A 90 7.60 -4.91 -3.37
CA VAL A 90 8.49 -5.88 -4.01
C VAL A 90 8.14 -6.07 -5.49
N GLN A 91 6.86 -6.17 -5.85
CA GLN A 91 6.45 -6.30 -7.26
C GLN A 91 6.79 -5.04 -8.07
N MET A 92 6.60 -3.84 -7.50
CA MET A 92 7.01 -2.58 -8.13
C MET A 92 8.54 -2.52 -8.35
N LEU A 93 9.32 -3.00 -7.38
CA LEU A 93 10.78 -3.09 -7.50
C LEU A 93 11.19 -4.04 -8.63
N TRP A 94 10.57 -5.22 -8.72
CA TRP A 94 10.85 -6.19 -9.79
C TRP A 94 10.50 -5.64 -11.18
N VAL A 95 9.38 -4.94 -11.32
CA VAL A 95 8.99 -4.31 -12.59
C VAL A 95 10.03 -3.27 -13.02
N ASN A 96 10.46 -2.39 -12.10
CA ASN A 96 11.50 -1.39 -12.41
C ASN A 96 12.84 -2.05 -12.75
N LEU A 97 13.23 -3.11 -12.02
CA LEU A 97 14.47 -3.83 -12.29
C LEU A 97 14.44 -4.44 -13.70
N ILE A 98 13.38 -5.15 -14.06
CA ILE A 98 13.26 -5.83 -15.35
C ILE A 98 13.12 -4.83 -16.51
N MET A 99 12.30 -3.78 -16.33
CA MET A 99 12.04 -2.78 -17.35
C MET A 99 13.30 -1.98 -17.71
N ASP A 100 14.06 -1.52 -16.73
CA ASP A 100 15.22 -0.66 -17.00
C ASP A 100 16.46 -1.48 -17.32
N THR A 101 16.73 -2.58 -16.60
CA THR A 101 17.98 -3.33 -16.78
C THR A 101 17.95 -4.25 -17.99
N LEU A 102 16.88 -5.01 -18.23
CA LEU A 102 16.82 -5.91 -19.39
C LEU A 102 16.56 -5.14 -20.69
N ALA A 103 15.76 -4.07 -20.66
CA ALA A 103 15.57 -3.25 -21.86
C ALA A 103 16.85 -2.50 -22.25
N SER A 104 17.58 -1.95 -21.28
CA SER A 104 18.87 -1.31 -21.58
C SER A 104 19.92 -2.30 -22.09
N LEU A 105 19.96 -3.51 -21.51
CA LEU A 105 20.84 -4.57 -21.97
C LEU A 105 20.50 -5.02 -23.40
N ALA A 106 19.22 -5.24 -23.71
CA ALA A 106 18.76 -5.59 -25.06
C ALA A 106 19.16 -4.51 -26.07
N LEU A 107 18.94 -3.24 -25.75
CA LEU A 107 19.31 -2.10 -26.60
C LEU A 107 20.82 -1.99 -26.83
N ALA A 108 21.64 -2.36 -25.84
CA ALA A 108 23.10 -2.35 -25.95
C ALA A 108 23.66 -3.46 -26.87
N THR A 109 22.88 -4.52 -27.11
CA THR A 109 23.29 -5.67 -27.94
C THR A 109 22.88 -5.58 -29.40
N GLU A 110 22.13 -4.55 -29.80
CA GLU A 110 21.73 -4.37 -31.20
C GLU A 110 22.96 -3.99 -32.06
N PRO A 111 23.32 -4.78 -33.11
CA PRO A 111 24.46 -4.47 -33.96
C PRO A 111 24.20 -3.21 -34.81
N PRO A 112 25.24 -2.43 -35.15
CA PRO A 112 25.08 -1.18 -35.88
C PRO A 112 24.57 -1.44 -37.31
N THR A 113 23.44 -0.84 -37.66
CA THR A 113 22.87 -0.94 -39.02
C THR A 113 23.60 0.02 -39.97
N PRO A 114 24.05 -0.40 -41.17
CA PRO A 114 24.75 0.47 -42.11
C PRO A 114 23.92 1.68 -42.58
N ASP A 115 22.59 1.59 -42.47
CA ASP A 115 21.66 2.71 -42.74
C ASP A 115 21.81 3.90 -41.79
N LEU A 116 22.41 3.69 -40.62
CA LEU A 116 22.71 4.76 -39.66
C LEU A 116 23.73 5.78 -40.22
N LEU A 117 24.64 5.32 -41.09
CA LEU A 117 25.67 6.15 -41.73
C LEU A 117 25.12 7.04 -42.85
N LEU A 118 23.99 6.65 -43.45
CA LEU A 118 23.36 7.39 -44.56
C LEU A 118 22.36 8.46 -44.06
N ARG A 119 22.07 8.49 -42.75
CA ARG A 119 21.08 9.39 -42.18
C ARG A 119 21.70 10.74 -41.78
N LYS A 120 21.04 11.84 -42.15
CA LYS A 120 21.46 13.21 -41.78
C LYS A 120 21.61 13.35 -40.25
N PRO A 121 22.63 14.08 -39.75
CA PRO A 121 22.89 14.24 -38.32
C PRO A 121 21.67 14.83 -37.58
N TYR A 122 21.47 14.37 -36.34
CA TYR A 122 20.42 14.91 -35.48
C TYR A 122 20.77 16.33 -35.05
N GLY A 123 19.83 17.27 -35.19
CA GLY A 123 20.00 18.64 -34.73
C GLY A 123 19.78 18.74 -33.22
N ARG A 124 20.51 19.63 -32.55
CA ARG A 124 20.45 19.85 -31.09
C ARG A 124 19.06 20.25 -30.57
N THR A 125 18.14 20.65 -31.45
CA THR A 125 16.79 21.13 -31.15
C THR A 125 15.69 20.13 -31.52
N LYS A 126 16.03 18.91 -31.99
CA LYS A 126 15.02 17.89 -32.31
C LYS A 126 14.45 17.28 -31.02
N PRO A 127 13.12 17.04 -30.96
CA PRO A 127 12.50 16.41 -29.80
C PRO A 127 13.01 14.97 -29.63
N LEU A 128 13.26 14.55 -28.39
CA LEU A 128 13.71 13.21 -28.03
C LEU A 128 12.71 12.12 -28.45
N ILE A 129 11.42 12.43 -28.35
CA ILE A 129 10.33 11.54 -28.74
C ILE A 129 9.80 11.97 -30.12
N SER A 130 9.99 11.11 -31.11
CA SER A 130 9.42 11.30 -32.45
C SER A 130 7.91 11.01 -32.46
N ARG A 131 7.18 11.62 -33.40
CA ARG A 131 5.74 11.33 -33.60
C ARG A 131 5.48 9.86 -33.90
N THR A 132 6.41 9.16 -34.58
CA THR A 132 6.31 7.72 -34.84
C THR A 132 6.46 6.90 -33.56
N MET A 133 7.41 7.28 -32.68
CA MET A 133 7.61 6.65 -31.38
C MET A 133 6.40 6.86 -30.46
N MET A 134 5.82 8.07 -30.46
CA MET A 134 4.60 8.37 -29.71
C MET A 134 3.41 7.49 -30.13
N LYS A 135 3.23 7.26 -31.44
CA LYS A 135 2.19 6.36 -31.94
C LYS A 135 2.40 4.92 -31.47
N ASN A 136 3.65 4.45 -31.46
CA ASN A 136 3.98 3.11 -31.00
C ASN A 136 3.74 2.95 -29.48
N ILE A 137 4.15 3.95 -28.68
CA ILE A 137 3.90 3.98 -27.23
C ILE A 137 2.40 3.96 -26.94
N LEU A 138 1.62 4.81 -27.63
CA LEU A 138 0.18 4.89 -27.40
C LEU A 138 -0.53 3.58 -27.80
N GLY A 139 -0.11 2.96 -28.90
CA GLY A 139 -0.64 1.66 -29.33
C GLY A 139 -0.39 0.56 -28.29
N GLN A 140 0.85 0.46 -27.79
CA GLN A 140 1.21 -0.50 -26.74
C GLN A 140 0.46 -0.22 -25.43
N ALA A 141 0.30 1.05 -25.04
CA ALA A 141 -0.45 1.42 -23.84
C ALA A 141 -1.92 1.01 -23.93
N VAL A 142 -2.58 1.30 -25.06
CA VAL A 142 -3.98 0.90 -25.29
C VAL A 142 -4.12 -0.62 -25.29
N TYR A 143 -3.21 -1.34 -25.94
CA TYR A 143 -3.20 -2.80 -25.95
C TYR A 143 -3.08 -3.37 -24.53
N MET A 144 -2.11 -2.87 -23.75
CA MET A 144 -1.85 -3.35 -22.40
C MET A 144 -3.02 -3.07 -21.45
N ILE A 145 -3.61 -1.86 -21.53
CA ILE A 145 -4.81 -1.51 -20.76
C ILE A 145 -5.99 -2.41 -21.15
N SER A 146 -6.21 -2.62 -22.45
CA SER A 146 -7.32 -3.45 -22.93
C SER A 146 -7.20 -4.89 -22.45
N THR A 147 -6.00 -5.47 -22.54
CA THR A 147 -5.72 -6.84 -22.07
C THR A 147 -5.92 -6.97 -20.57
N ILE A 148 -5.39 -6.03 -19.77
CA ILE A 148 -5.59 -6.02 -18.32
C ILE A 148 -7.08 -5.90 -17.98
N PHE A 149 -7.81 -5.03 -18.67
CA PHE A 149 -9.23 -4.83 -18.44
C PHE A 149 -10.04 -6.09 -18.77
N ILE A 150 -9.72 -6.76 -19.88
CA ILE A 150 -10.35 -8.04 -20.26
C ILE A 150 -10.04 -9.12 -19.21
N LEU A 151 -8.80 -9.25 -18.76
CA LEU A 151 -8.42 -10.24 -17.74
C LEU A 151 -9.06 -9.94 -16.38
N LEU A 152 -9.12 -8.67 -15.98
CA LEU A 152 -9.79 -8.28 -14.73
C LEU A 152 -11.30 -8.51 -14.79
N PHE A 153 -11.94 -8.21 -15.92
CA PHE A 153 -13.40 -8.23 -16.02
C PHE A 153 -14.01 -9.52 -16.54
N TYR A 154 -13.28 -10.27 -17.35
CA TYR A 154 -13.72 -11.50 -17.98
C TYR A 154 -12.74 -12.66 -17.79
N GLY A 155 -11.65 -12.50 -17.04
CA GLY A 155 -10.66 -13.56 -16.84
C GLY A 155 -11.20 -14.79 -16.12
N ASP A 156 -12.17 -14.62 -15.23
CA ASP A 156 -12.89 -15.73 -14.56
C ASP A 156 -13.70 -16.57 -15.54
N VAL A 157 -14.47 -15.92 -16.43
CA VAL A 157 -15.26 -16.60 -17.47
C VAL A 157 -14.38 -17.17 -18.59
N LEU A 158 -13.29 -16.47 -18.95
CA LEU A 158 -12.41 -16.86 -20.05
C LEU A 158 -11.48 -18.03 -19.67
N LEU A 159 -11.04 -18.10 -18.41
CA LEU A 159 -10.10 -19.11 -17.93
C LEU A 159 -10.75 -20.18 -17.05
N ASP A 160 -12.08 -20.12 -16.84
CA ASP A 160 -12.86 -21.03 -15.99
C ASP A 160 -12.27 -21.17 -14.57
N ILE A 161 -11.97 -20.02 -13.96
CA ILE A 161 -11.36 -19.92 -12.62
C ILE A 161 -12.27 -19.15 -11.67
N ASP A 162 -12.24 -19.54 -10.40
CA ASP A 162 -12.99 -18.85 -9.35
C ASP A 162 -12.59 -17.36 -9.26
N SER A 163 -13.59 -16.50 -9.37
CA SER A 163 -13.41 -15.05 -9.38
C SER A 163 -13.00 -14.55 -7.99
N GLY A 164 -11.80 -13.97 -7.89
CA GLY A 164 -11.30 -13.37 -6.64
C GLY A 164 -11.99 -12.04 -6.29
N ARG A 165 -12.86 -11.51 -7.16
CA ARG A 165 -13.43 -10.16 -7.05
C ARG A 165 -14.26 -9.90 -5.80
N TRP A 166 -14.86 -10.95 -5.25
CA TRP A 166 -15.73 -10.89 -4.07
C TRP A 166 -15.20 -11.71 -2.90
N ALA A 167 -13.94 -12.16 -2.98
CA ALA A 167 -13.30 -12.92 -1.91
C ALA A 167 -13.20 -12.04 -0.64
N ASP A 168 -13.56 -12.61 0.51
CA ASP A 168 -13.42 -11.93 1.79
C ASP A 168 -11.93 -11.88 2.17
N ILE A 169 -11.56 -10.96 3.05
CA ILE A 169 -10.18 -10.71 3.50
C ILE A 169 -9.52 -11.96 4.10
N ARG A 170 -10.33 -12.94 4.54
CA ARG A 170 -9.88 -14.20 5.15
C ARG A 170 -9.73 -15.35 4.16
N ASP A 171 -10.13 -15.17 2.91
CA ASP A 171 -10.05 -16.21 1.89
C ASP A 171 -8.61 -16.41 1.41
N PRO A 172 -8.25 -17.64 0.97
CA PRO A 172 -6.94 -17.89 0.38
C PRO A 172 -6.70 -17.02 -0.87
N PRO A 173 -5.43 -16.71 -1.21
CA PRO A 173 -5.11 -15.84 -2.34
C PRO A 173 -5.77 -16.36 -3.61
N SER A 174 -6.54 -15.50 -4.28
CA SER A 174 -7.32 -15.88 -5.45
C SER A 174 -6.41 -16.13 -6.66
N VAL A 175 -6.67 -17.23 -7.37
CA VAL A 175 -5.97 -17.60 -8.61
C VAL A 175 -6.20 -16.56 -9.72
N HIS A 176 -7.35 -15.86 -9.70
CA HIS A 176 -7.71 -14.84 -10.70
C HIS A 176 -6.81 -13.60 -10.71
N PHE A 177 -6.17 -13.26 -9.58
CA PHE A 177 -5.28 -12.09 -9.45
C PHE A 177 -3.79 -12.46 -9.29
N THR A 178 -3.45 -13.72 -9.50
CA THR A 178 -2.06 -14.22 -9.45
C THR A 178 -1.49 -14.30 -10.86
#